data_AF-A0A6L8LV72-F1
#
_entry.id   AF-A0A6L8LV72-F1
#
_cell.length_a   1.000
_cell.length_b   1.000
_cell.length_c   1.000
_cell.angle_alpha   90.00
_cell.angle_beta   90.00
_cell.angle_gamma   90.00
#
_symmetry.space_group_name_H-M   'P 1'
#
loop_
_entity.id
_entity.type
_entity.pdbx_description
1 polymer ?
#
loop_
_entity_poly.entity_id
_entity_poly.type
_entity_poly.pdbx_seq_one_letter_code
_entity_poly.pdbx_strand_id
1 'polypeptide(L)'
;MKAKLTSPLSTTIFLTLSVVYASGYYELVQSSVWLTLLLTLLFPLVFWPLVKPVDNSDEIKRILWLESGFNLVCFLIVAKWVDIPYLDHALIIFFAVQAIGFIIVQLKKRAYLSVVISLCLSVAIAQWIYGSSNTQHLGDAQLLLFGTPVPWQLKVIYGAWLVQLLFVEYKHVLPKMTLAVIHIASFAVAIFADDFFHARIITASHFLFLSLCFDIKAPNWGGEHFARIEKIATVLHDNRIQRSISGLMLLAAVLSTGSLLI
;
A
#
# COMPACT_ATOMS: atom_id res chain seq x y z
N MET A 1 27.52 -27.57 -2.53
CA MET A 1 27.54 -26.50 -3.55
C MET A 1 26.34 -25.59 -3.28
N LYS A 2 26.51 -24.41 -2.67
CA LYS A 2 25.38 -23.47 -2.49
C LYS A 2 25.10 -22.82 -3.84
N ALA A 3 23.99 -23.18 -4.48
CA ALA A 3 23.56 -22.53 -5.71
C ALA A 3 23.38 -21.04 -5.42
N LYS A 4 24.26 -20.19 -5.96
CA LYS A 4 24.05 -18.74 -5.99
C LYS A 4 22.84 -18.51 -6.91
N LEU A 5 21.66 -18.34 -6.34
CA LEU A 5 20.53 -17.82 -7.11
C LEU A 5 20.99 -16.51 -7.75
N THR A 6 20.81 -16.37 -9.06
CA THR A 6 21.04 -15.08 -9.71
C THR A 6 20.08 -14.07 -9.10
N SER A 7 20.59 -12.87 -8.83
CA SER A 7 19.87 -11.86 -8.06
C SER A 7 18.48 -11.49 -8.65
N PRO A 8 18.25 -11.47 -9.99
CA PRO A 8 16.93 -11.30 -10.56
C PRO A 8 15.98 -12.46 -10.26
N LEU A 9 16.46 -13.71 -10.32
CA LEU A 9 15.63 -14.90 -10.06
C LEU A 9 15.11 -14.91 -8.61
N SER A 10 15.96 -14.56 -7.64
CA SER A 10 15.53 -14.49 -6.23
C SER A 10 14.47 -13.40 -6.02
N THR A 11 14.56 -12.29 -6.74
CA THR A 11 13.58 -11.20 -6.69
C THR A 11 12.25 -11.64 -7.29
N THR A 12 12.27 -12.31 -8.44
CA THR A 12 11.06 -12.85 -9.08
C THR A 12 10.38 -13.88 -8.21
N ILE A 13 11.12 -14.84 -7.64
CA ILE A 13 10.57 -15.85 -6.73
C ILE A 13 9.95 -15.16 -5.50
N PHE A 14 10.65 -14.19 -4.92
CA PHE A 14 10.13 -13.46 -3.76
C PHE A 14 8.85 -12.68 -4.11
N LEU A 15 8.77 -12.10 -5.31
CA LEU A 15 7.55 -11.46 -5.80
C LEU A 15 6.40 -12.44 -5.95
N THR A 16 6.61 -13.59 -6.60
CA THR A 16 5.59 -14.62 -6.73
C THR A 16 5.09 -15.09 -5.36
N LEU A 17 6.00 -15.37 -4.42
CA LEU A 17 5.64 -15.77 -3.06
C LEU A 17 4.88 -14.66 -2.33
N SER A 18 5.28 -13.40 -2.49
CA SER A 18 4.60 -12.26 -1.87
C SER A 18 3.19 -12.07 -2.44
N VAL A 19 2.98 -12.27 -3.74
CA VAL A 19 1.65 -12.23 -4.37
C VAL A 19 0.76 -13.36 -3.85
N VAL A 20 1.27 -14.59 -3.84
CA VAL A 20 0.53 -15.75 -3.31
C VAL A 20 0.16 -15.54 -1.84
N TYR A 21 1.12 -15.06 -1.05
CA TYR A 21 0.89 -14.76 0.37
C TYR A 21 -0.16 -13.66 0.56
N ALA A 22 -0.05 -12.56 -0.17
CA ALA A 22 -1.00 -11.45 -0.10
C ALA A 22 -2.41 -11.87 -0.53
N SER A 23 -2.53 -12.69 -1.59
CA SER A 23 -3.81 -13.22 -2.06
C SER A 23 -4.45 -14.10 -1.01
N GLY A 24 -3.71 -15.10 -0.50
CA GLY A 24 -4.22 -16.00 0.53
C GLY A 24 -4.55 -15.29 1.84
N TYR A 25 -3.74 -14.31 2.24
CA TYR A 25 -4.04 -13.48 3.41
C TYR A 25 -5.34 -12.67 3.22
N TYR A 26 -5.52 -12.06 2.05
CA TYR A 26 -6.73 -11.30 1.73
C TYR A 26 -7.98 -12.18 1.70
N GLU A 27 -7.92 -13.34 1.05
CA GLU A 27 -9.01 -14.32 1.02
C GLU A 27 -9.38 -14.81 2.43
N LEU A 28 -8.39 -15.11 3.28
CA LEU A 28 -8.63 -15.50 4.67
C LEU A 28 -9.31 -14.38 5.45
N VAL A 29 -8.87 -13.13 5.29
CA VAL A 29 -9.48 -11.98 5.95
C VAL A 29 -10.93 -11.78 5.50
N GLN A 30 -11.24 -11.98 4.21
CA GLN A 30 -12.61 -11.86 3.69
C GLN A 30 -13.54 -13.03 4.06
N SER A 31 -12.99 -14.21 4.36
CA SER A 31 -13.78 -15.42 4.57
C SER A 31 -14.59 -15.42 5.87
N SER A 32 -14.22 -14.62 6.86
CA SER A 32 -14.91 -14.57 8.15
C SER A 32 -14.59 -13.31 8.93
N VAL A 33 -15.61 -12.74 9.56
CA VAL A 33 -15.50 -11.58 10.45
C VAL A 33 -14.48 -11.81 11.57
N TRP A 34 -14.45 -13.03 12.11
CA TRP A 34 -13.51 -13.41 13.17
C TRP A 34 -12.09 -13.50 12.67
N LEU A 35 -11.88 -13.97 11.44
CA LEU A 35 -10.57 -13.99 10.81
C LEU A 35 -10.11 -12.57 10.47
N THR A 36 -11.01 -11.69 10.04
CA THR A 36 -10.72 -10.26 9.89
C THR A 36 -10.19 -9.68 11.19
N LEU A 37 -10.92 -9.87 12.31
CA LEU A 37 -10.52 -9.38 13.62
C LEU A 37 -9.16 -9.95 14.06
N LEU A 38 -9.03 -11.27 13.96
CA LEU A 38 -7.85 -12.00 14.41
C LEU A 38 -6.61 -11.55 13.63
N LEU A 39 -6.70 -11.48 12.31
CA LEU A 39 -5.53 -11.25 11.45
C LEU A 39 -5.18 -9.75 11.33
N THR A 40 -6.17 -8.86 11.28
CA THR A 40 -5.89 -7.43 11.03
C THR A 40 -5.67 -6.61 12.30
N LEU A 41 -6.23 -7.04 13.45
CA LEU A 41 -6.14 -6.31 14.72
C LEU A 41 -5.41 -7.10 15.80
N LEU A 42 -5.84 -8.33 16.09
CA LEU A 42 -5.24 -9.09 17.20
C LEU A 42 -3.83 -9.58 16.88
N PHE A 43 -3.57 -10.01 15.65
CA PHE A 43 -2.26 -10.53 15.25
C PHE A 43 -1.15 -9.47 15.41
N PRO A 44 -1.29 -8.23 14.89
CA PRO A 44 -0.30 -7.18 15.15
C PRO A 44 -0.08 -6.88 16.63
N LEU A 45 -1.13 -6.96 17.47
CA LEU A 45 -1.03 -6.72 18.90
C LEU A 45 -0.29 -7.84 19.63
N VAL A 46 -0.64 -9.10 19.36
CA VAL A 46 -0.01 -10.28 19.98
C VAL A 46 1.46 -10.39 19.59
N PHE A 47 1.78 -10.13 18.33
CA PHE A 47 3.15 -10.20 17.82
C PHE A 47 3.91 -8.87 17.90
N TRP A 48 3.32 -7.83 18.51
CA TRP A 48 3.99 -6.55 18.75
C TRP A 48 5.37 -6.67 19.44
N PRO A 49 5.60 -7.60 20.40
CA PRO A 49 6.92 -7.79 20.99
C PRO A 49 8.04 -8.16 20.00
N LEU A 50 7.71 -8.61 18.79
CA LEU A 50 8.69 -8.88 17.74
C LEU A 50 9.13 -7.63 16.97
N VAL A 51 8.45 -6.49 17.14
CA VAL A 51 8.76 -5.24 16.45
C VAL A 51 10.16 -4.75 16.82
N LYS A 52 10.99 -4.57 15.80
CA LYS A 52 12.37 -4.08 15.93
C LYS A 52 12.45 -2.59 15.60
N PRO A 53 13.43 -1.87 16.17
CA PRO A 53 13.75 -0.50 15.76
C PRO A 53 14.44 -0.54 14.38
N VAL A 54 13.65 -0.68 13.32
CA VAL A 54 14.13 -0.61 11.93
C VAL A 54 14.27 0.85 11.50
N ASP A 55 15.02 1.08 10.42
CA ASP A 55 15.08 2.41 9.80
C ASP A 55 13.65 2.90 9.45
N ASN A 56 13.38 4.21 9.47
CA ASN A 56 12.03 4.78 9.29
C ASN A 56 10.91 4.14 10.18
N SER A 57 11.24 3.49 11.30
CA SER A 57 10.27 2.76 12.12
C SER A 57 9.14 3.66 12.66
N ASP A 58 9.40 4.92 12.99
CA ASP A 58 8.36 5.83 13.46
C ASP A 58 7.34 6.18 12.36
N GLU A 59 7.81 6.36 11.11
CA GLU A 59 6.93 6.57 9.95
C GLU A 59 6.08 5.33 9.70
N ILE A 60 6.68 4.14 9.73
CA ILE A 60 5.99 2.86 9.55
C ILE A 60 4.97 2.61 10.65
N LYS A 61 5.33 2.83 11.92
CA LYS A 61 4.41 2.68 13.06
C LYS A 61 3.23 3.64 12.96
N ARG A 62 3.47 4.90 12.59
CA ARG A 62 2.38 5.89 12.40
C ARG A 62 1.40 5.44 11.32
N ILE A 63 1.91 4.95 10.18
CA ILE A 63 1.06 4.42 9.11
C ILE A 63 0.30 3.19 9.60
N LEU A 64 0.98 2.26 10.27
CA LEU A 64 0.37 1.05 10.80
C LEU A 64 -0.78 1.37 11.78
N TRP A 65 -0.61 2.33 12.69
CA TRP A 65 -1.69 2.76 13.59
C TRP A 65 -2.89 3.32 12.83
N LEU A 66 -2.65 4.12 11.79
CA LEU A 66 -3.71 4.68 10.97
C LEU A 66 -4.48 3.56 10.23
N GLU A 67 -3.74 2.63 9.62
CA GLU A 67 -4.32 1.50 8.87
C GLU A 67 -5.00 0.48 9.80
N SER A 68 -4.52 0.28 11.02
CA SER A 68 -5.22 -0.49 12.06
C SER A 68 -6.53 0.19 12.48
N GLY A 69 -6.55 1.53 12.56
CA GLY A 69 -7.78 2.30 12.78
C GLY A 69 -8.80 2.10 11.66
N PHE A 70 -8.35 2.10 10.40
CA PHE A 70 -9.20 1.74 9.26
C PHE A 70 -9.72 0.31 9.33
N ASN A 71 -8.85 -0.67 9.61
CA ASN A 71 -9.26 -2.07 9.75
C ASN A 71 -10.27 -2.25 10.89
N LEU A 72 -10.17 -1.47 11.98
CA LEU A 72 -11.17 -1.43 13.04
C LEU A 72 -12.51 -0.90 12.53
N VAL A 73 -12.52 0.20 11.77
CA VAL A 73 -13.75 0.73 11.15
C VAL A 73 -14.38 -0.33 10.24
N CYS A 74 -13.60 -0.97 9.36
CA CYS A 74 -14.08 -2.05 8.50
C CYS A 74 -14.66 -3.23 9.31
N PHE A 75 -13.98 -3.64 10.38
CA PHE A 75 -14.50 -4.67 11.28
C PHE A 75 -15.84 -4.26 11.92
N LEU A 76 -15.98 -3.02 12.38
CA LEU A 76 -17.25 -2.52 12.96
C LEU A 76 -18.39 -2.52 11.93
N ILE A 77 -18.09 -2.22 10.65
CA ILE A 77 -19.07 -2.31 9.55
C ILE A 77 -19.52 -3.76 9.40
N VAL A 78 -18.57 -4.69 9.27
CA VAL A 78 -18.83 -6.11 9.06
C VAL A 78 -19.57 -6.74 10.24
N ALA A 79 -19.19 -6.38 11.47
CA ALA A 79 -19.83 -6.85 12.69
C ALA A 79 -21.24 -6.27 12.91
N LYS A 80 -21.62 -5.24 12.13
CA LYS A 80 -22.90 -4.52 12.23
C LYS A 80 -23.13 -3.91 13.62
N TRP A 81 -22.05 -3.48 14.28
CA TRP A 81 -22.11 -2.91 15.63
C TRP A 81 -22.46 -1.41 15.63
N VAL A 82 -22.22 -0.72 14.51
CA VAL A 82 -22.48 0.71 14.33
C VAL A 82 -23.11 0.93 12.96
N ASP A 83 -23.99 1.93 12.84
CA ASP A 83 -24.65 2.23 11.57
C ASP A 83 -23.66 2.71 10.51
N ILE A 84 -23.87 2.23 9.28
CA ILE A 84 -23.00 2.48 8.11
C ILE A 84 -22.73 3.98 7.86
N PRO A 85 -23.71 4.90 7.95
CA PRO A 85 -23.44 6.32 7.67
C PRO A 85 -22.38 6.94 8.59
N TYR A 86 -22.32 6.55 9.87
CA TYR A 86 -21.28 7.04 10.79
C TYR A 86 -19.91 6.48 10.45
N LEU A 87 -19.86 5.20 10.03
CA LEU A 87 -18.63 4.53 9.64
C LEU A 87 -18.10 5.07 8.31
N ASP A 88 -18.97 5.45 7.37
CA ASP A 88 -18.57 6.11 6.12
C ASP A 88 -17.92 7.48 6.39
N HIS A 89 -18.43 8.27 7.35
CA HIS A 89 -17.76 9.50 7.76
C HIS A 89 -16.38 9.23 8.36
N ALA A 90 -16.23 8.16 9.15
CA ALA A 90 -14.93 7.75 9.68
C ALA A 90 -13.95 7.35 8.56
N LEU A 91 -14.42 6.65 7.53
CA LEU A 91 -13.61 6.31 6.34
C LEU A 91 -13.18 7.56 5.57
N ILE A 92 -14.06 8.54 5.39
CA ILE A 92 -13.72 9.83 4.76
C ILE A 92 -12.63 10.55 5.55
N ILE A 93 -12.77 10.61 6.88
CA ILE A 93 -11.77 11.20 7.77
C ILE A 93 -10.44 10.46 7.63
N PHE A 94 -10.46 9.13 7.60
CA PHE A 94 -9.26 8.32 7.39
C PHE A 94 -8.55 8.67 6.08
N PHE A 95 -9.26 8.71 4.95
CA PHE A 95 -8.66 9.06 3.66
C PHE A 95 -8.09 10.48 3.66
N ALA A 96 -8.79 11.44 4.28
CA ALA A 96 -8.32 12.82 4.41
C ALA A 96 -7.03 12.91 5.24
N VAL A 97 -6.99 12.25 6.41
CA VAL A 97 -5.81 12.23 7.29
C VAL A 97 -4.64 11.53 6.59
N GLN A 98 -4.88 10.42 5.88
CA GLN A 98 -3.85 9.71 5.14
C GLN A 98 -3.27 10.57 4.01
N ALA A 99 -4.12 11.23 3.22
CA ALA A 99 -3.72 12.14 2.15
C ALA A 99 -2.87 13.30 2.66
N ILE A 100 -3.35 13.99 3.71
CA ILE A 100 -2.62 15.10 4.34
C ILE A 100 -1.27 14.61 4.90
N GLY A 101 -1.26 13.44 5.54
CA GLY A 101 -0.06 12.82 6.08
C GLY A 101 1.02 12.60 5.01
N PHE A 102 0.63 12.06 3.84
CA PHE A 102 1.56 11.87 2.72
C PHE A 102 2.06 13.19 2.15
N ILE A 103 1.18 14.18 1.94
CA ILE A 103 1.55 15.51 1.43
C ILE A 103 2.57 16.18 2.38
N ILE A 104 2.32 16.17 3.69
CA ILE A 104 3.22 16.75 4.68
C ILE A 104 4.60 16.07 4.65
N VAL A 105 4.64 14.73 4.59
CA VAL A 105 5.91 13.99 4.51
C VAL A 105 6.68 14.33 3.24
N GLN A 106 6.00 14.40 2.09
CA GLN A 106 6.61 14.71 0.81
C GLN A 106 7.12 16.16 0.74
N LEU A 107 6.38 17.11 1.33
CA LEU A 107 6.84 18.50 1.48
C LEU A 107 8.09 18.59 2.35
N LYS A 108 8.13 17.88 3.49
CA LYS A 108 9.33 17.80 4.35
C LYS A 108 10.53 17.19 3.61
N LYS A 109 10.30 16.18 2.77
CA LYS A 109 11.32 15.54 1.92
C LYS A 109 11.65 16.36 0.65
N ARG A 110 11.02 17.54 0.45
CA ARG A 110 11.15 18.40 -0.75
C ARG A 110 10.84 17.68 -2.06
N ALA A 111 10.00 16.64 -2.02
CA ALA A 111 9.60 15.84 -3.16
C ALA A 111 8.40 16.47 -3.89
N TYR A 112 8.58 17.67 -4.46
CA TYR A 112 7.47 18.48 -5.00
C TYR A 112 6.66 17.78 -6.10
N LEU A 113 7.29 17.00 -6.98
CA LEU A 113 6.57 16.24 -8.01
C LEU A 113 5.67 15.17 -7.37
N SER A 114 6.14 14.50 -6.32
CA SER A 114 5.34 13.56 -5.56
C SER A 114 4.15 14.22 -4.88
N VAL A 115 4.31 15.47 -4.39
CA VAL A 115 3.20 16.24 -3.82
C VAL A 115 2.09 16.43 -4.85
N VAL A 116 2.43 16.80 -6.09
CA VAL A 116 1.42 16.96 -7.15
C VAL A 116 0.70 15.65 -7.45
N ILE A 117 1.42 14.53 -7.50
CA ILE A 117 0.80 13.20 -7.68
C ILE A 117 -0.13 12.87 -6.50
N SER A 118 0.26 13.17 -5.26
CA SER A 118 -0.59 12.97 -4.08
C SER A 118 -1.83 13.88 -4.09
N LEU A 119 -1.73 15.10 -4.62
CA LEU A 119 -2.89 15.98 -4.82
C LEU A 119 -3.84 15.40 -5.87
N CYS A 120 -3.34 14.93 -7.01
CA CYS A 120 -4.12 14.20 -8.01
C CYS A 120 -4.85 13.00 -7.39
N LEU A 121 -4.16 12.20 -6.57
CA LEU A 121 -4.75 11.06 -5.87
C LEU A 121 -5.83 11.51 -4.89
N SER A 122 -5.61 12.59 -4.15
CA SER A 122 -6.58 13.13 -3.19
C SER A 122 -7.85 13.63 -3.88
N VAL A 123 -7.69 14.34 -5.00
CA VAL A 123 -8.81 14.82 -5.83
C VAL A 123 -9.59 13.63 -6.40
N ALA A 124 -8.90 12.61 -6.91
CA ALA A 124 -9.55 11.42 -7.45
C ALA A 124 -10.33 10.65 -6.38
N ILE A 125 -9.77 10.49 -5.16
CA ILE A 125 -10.46 9.88 -4.02
C ILE A 125 -11.69 10.71 -3.64
N ALA A 126 -11.56 12.04 -3.55
CA ALA A 126 -12.69 12.91 -3.23
C ALA A 126 -13.81 12.83 -4.27
N GLN A 127 -13.45 12.78 -5.56
CA GLN A 127 -14.43 12.62 -6.64
C GLN A 127 -15.13 11.27 -6.59
N TRP A 128 -14.39 10.20 -6.30
CA TRP A 128 -14.98 8.86 -6.12
C TRP A 128 -15.97 8.84 -4.96
N ILE A 129 -15.60 9.41 -3.79
CA ILE A 129 -16.47 9.51 -2.61
C ILE A 129 -17.70 10.40 -2.87
N TYR A 130 -17.55 11.47 -3.65
CA TYR A 130 -18.67 12.36 -3.96
C TYR A 130 -19.71 11.68 -4.88
N GLY A 131 -19.26 10.85 -5.82
CA GLY A 131 -20.11 10.10 -6.75
C GLY A 131 -20.61 8.76 -6.22
N SER A 132 -20.31 8.42 -4.97
CA SER A 132 -20.57 7.10 -4.40
C SER A 132 -21.81 7.06 -3.51
N SER A 133 -22.19 5.85 -3.11
CA SER A 133 -23.29 5.58 -2.17
C SER A 133 -22.73 5.23 -0.78
N ASN A 134 -23.56 4.65 0.09
CA ASN A 134 -23.06 4.12 1.35
C ASN A 134 -22.26 2.83 1.12
N THR A 135 -21.33 2.51 2.04
CA THR A 135 -20.61 1.24 2.01
C THR A 135 -21.57 0.05 1.99
N GLN A 136 -21.28 -0.94 1.15
CA GLN A 136 -22.07 -2.16 0.99
C GLN A 136 -21.36 -3.37 1.58
N HIS A 137 -22.13 -4.25 2.21
CA HIS A 137 -21.69 -5.57 2.67
C HIS A 137 -22.06 -6.59 1.59
N LEU A 138 -21.06 -7.26 1.01
CA LEU A 138 -21.22 -8.18 -0.12
C LEU A 138 -21.33 -9.66 0.30
N GLY A 139 -21.01 -9.96 1.56
CA GLY A 139 -20.91 -11.32 2.11
C GLY A 139 -20.11 -11.30 3.41
N ASP A 140 -19.93 -12.45 4.08
CA ASP A 140 -19.44 -12.57 5.48
C ASP A 140 -18.55 -11.42 5.99
N ALA A 141 -17.35 -11.21 5.42
CA ALA A 141 -16.52 -10.03 5.69
C ALA A 141 -16.15 -9.22 4.44
N GLN A 142 -16.87 -9.42 3.34
CA GLN A 142 -16.63 -8.70 2.09
C GLN A 142 -17.30 -7.34 2.12
N LEU A 143 -16.51 -6.30 1.84
CA LEU A 143 -16.94 -4.91 1.83
C LEU A 143 -16.71 -4.31 0.45
N LEU A 144 -17.63 -3.44 0.04
CA LEU A 144 -17.47 -2.49 -1.04
C LEU A 144 -17.64 -1.08 -0.45
N LEU A 145 -16.54 -0.44 -0.15
CA LEU A 145 -16.45 0.88 0.44
C LEU A 145 -17.16 1.89 -0.47
N PHE A 146 -18.04 2.67 0.14
CA PHE A 146 -18.93 3.61 -0.54
C PHE A 146 -19.81 2.99 -1.66
N GLY A 147 -19.92 1.66 -1.70
CA GLY A 147 -20.86 0.93 -2.56
C GLY A 147 -20.59 1.04 -4.05
N THR A 148 -19.48 1.64 -4.47
CA THR A 148 -19.09 1.74 -5.89
C THR A 148 -17.64 1.26 -6.08
N PRO A 149 -17.37 0.43 -7.11
CA PRO A 149 -16.01 0.01 -7.40
C PRO A 149 -15.11 1.22 -7.68
N VAL A 150 -13.87 1.15 -7.18
CA VAL A 150 -12.88 2.20 -7.43
C VAL A 150 -12.61 2.32 -8.93
N PRO A 151 -12.73 3.52 -9.54
CA PRO A 151 -12.54 3.71 -10.96
C PRO A 151 -11.11 3.39 -11.39
N TRP A 152 -10.94 2.88 -12.61
CA TRP A 152 -9.63 2.46 -13.11
C TRP A 152 -8.62 3.62 -13.14
N GLN A 153 -9.08 4.85 -13.39
CA GLN A 153 -8.26 6.06 -13.36
C GLN A 153 -7.59 6.23 -11.99
N LEU A 154 -8.34 5.99 -10.92
CA LEU A 154 -7.82 6.10 -9.56
C LEU A 154 -6.79 5.01 -9.27
N LYS A 155 -7.00 3.78 -9.78
CA LYS A 155 -6.00 2.69 -9.69
C LYS A 155 -4.70 3.07 -10.42
N VAL A 156 -4.79 3.74 -11.58
CA VAL A 156 -3.62 4.24 -12.33
C VAL A 156 -2.89 5.34 -11.56
N ILE A 157 -3.62 6.33 -11.02
CA ILE A 157 -3.03 7.41 -10.21
C ILE A 157 -2.32 6.83 -8.99
N TYR A 158 -2.95 5.88 -8.29
CA TYR A 158 -2.34 5.18 -7.16
C TYR A 158 -1.08 4.42 -7.58
N GLY A 159 -1.11 3.71 -8.72
CA GLY A 159 0.07 3.03 -9.26
C GLY A 159 1.22 3.99 -9.56
N ALA A 160 0.92 5.14 -10.16
CA ALA A 160 1.91 6.19 -10.41
C ALA A 160 2.51 6.75 -9.11
N TRP A 161 1.66 7.00 -8.11
CA TRP A 161 2.09 7.37 -6.76
C TRP A 161 3.00 6.31 -6.13
N LEU A 162 2.65 5.03 -6.27
CA LEU A 162 3.41 3.92 -5.70
C LEU A 162 4.80 3.79 -6.34
N VAL A 163 4.89 3.90 -7.68
CA VAL A 163 6.17 3.88 -8.40
C VAL A 163 7.04 5.05 -7.96
N GLN A 164 6.46 6.25 -7.84
CA GLN A 164 7.16 7.44 -7.37
C GLN A 164 7.72 7.23 -5.94
N LEU A 165 6.89 6.71 -5.05
CA LEU A 165 7.27 6.41 -3.67
C LEU A 165 8.46 5.42 -3.64
N LEU A 166 8.31 4.26 -4.28
CA LEU A 166 9.28 3.17 -4.18
C LEU A 166 10.62 3.47 -4.86
N PHE A 167 10.59 4.08 -6.05
CA PHE A 167 11.77 4.20 -6.91
C PHE A 167 12.41 5.58 -6.93
N VAL A 168 11.72 6.62 -6.43
CA VAL A 168 12.26 7.98 -6.34
C VAL A 168 12.48 8.38 -4.89
N GLU A 169 11.46 8.27 -4.04
CA GLU A 169 11.57 8.68 -2.63
C GLU A 169 12.35 7.67 -1.78
N TYR A 170 12.05 6.38 -1.95
CA TYR A 170 12.73 5.28 -1.24
C TYR A 170 13.93 4.69 -2.00
N LYS A 171 14.49 5.45 -2.95
CA LYS A 171 15.66 5.01 -3.74
C LYS A 171 16.88 4.59 -2.90
N HIS A 172 17.01 5.11 -1.68
CA HIS A 172 18.10 4.78 -0.75
C HIS A 172 18.05 3.33 -0.24
N VAL A 173 16.90 2.64 -0.40
CA VAL A 173 16.73 1.21 -0.08
C VAL A 173 17.28 0.31 -1.20
N LEU A 174 17.40 0.84 -2.42
CA LEU A 174 18.01 0.11 -3.53
C LEU A 174 19.49 -0.17 -3.24
N PRO A 175 20.04 -1.30 -3.72
CA PRO A 175 19.49 -2.28 -4.65
C PRO A 175 18.55 -3.33 -4.04
N LYS A 176 18.24 -3.27 -2.74
CA LYS A 176 17.35 -4.23 -2.08
C LYS A 176 15.91 -4.01 -2.54
N MET A 177 15.35 -5.02 -3.20
CA MET A 177 14.03 -4.94 -3.83
C MET A 177 12.89 -5.42 -2.91
N THR A 178 13.18 -5.90 -1.69
CA THR A 178 12.18 -6.52 -0.81
C THR A 178 11.01 -5.60 -0.54
N LEU A 179 11.27 -4.34 -0.15
CA LEU A 179 10.24 -3.32 0.08
C LEU A 179 9.39 -3.06 -1.18
N ALA A 180 10.04 -2.89 -2.33
CA ALA A 180 9.33 -2.67 -3.59
C ALA A 180 8.46 -3.88 -3.97
N VAL A 181 8.99 -5.09 -3.80
CA VAL A 181 8.31 -6.34 -4.11
C VAL A 181 7.06 -6.54 -3.27
N ILE A 182 7.11 -6.34 -1.95
CA ILE A 182 5.93 -6.53 -1.09
C ILE A 182 4.81 -5.53 -1.43
N HIS A 183 5.16 -4.29 -1.76
CA HIS A 183 4.20 -3.27 -2.10
C HIS A 183 3.61 -3.46 -3.50
N ILE A 184 4.41 -3.89 -4.47
CA ILE A 184 3.93 -4.29 -5.79
C ILE A 184 3.01 -5.51 -5.68
N ALA A 185 3.36 -6.49 -4.84
CA ALA A 185 2.51 -7.67 -4.62
C ALA A 185 1.14 -7.30 -4.03
N SER A 186 1.13 -6.47 -2.99
CA SER A 186 -0.11 -5.96 -2.39
C SER A 186 -0.94 -5.13 -3.37
N PHE A 187 -0.30 -4.28 -4.18
CA PHE A 187 -0.99 -3.51 -5.22
C PHE A 187 -1.58 -4.41 -6.32
N ALA A 188 -0.84 -5.45 -6.74
CA ALA A 188 -1.32 -6.42 -7.72
C ALA A 188 -2.60 -7.13 -7.23
N VAL A 189 -2.61 -7.62 -5.99
CA VAL A 189 -3.82 -8.21 -5.38
C VAL A 189 -4.97 -7.21 -5.35
N ALA A 190 -4.70 -5.96 -4.94
CA ALA A 190 -5.72 -4.93 -4.84
C ALA A 190 -6.38 -4.55 -6.18
N ILE A 191 -5.64 -4.58 -7.30
CA ILE A 191 -6.22 -4.25 -8.61
C ILE A 191 -7.35 -5.22 -8.99
N PHE A 192 -7.20 -6.50 -8.64
CA PHE A 192 -8.13 -7.57 -8.98
C PHE A 192 -9.19 -7.84 -7.91
N ALA A 193 -9.09 -7.19 -6.75
CA ALA A 193 -10.10 -7.26 -5.72
C ALA A 193 -11.34 -6.43 -6.07
N ASP A 194 -12.50 -6.85 -5.55
CA ASP A 194 -13.76 -6.11 -5.69
C ASP A 194 -13.66 -4.71 -5.05
N ASP A 195 -12.99 -4.64 -3.90
CA ASP A 195 -12.65 -3.37 -3.25
C ASP A 195 -11.13 -3.16 -3.20
N PHE A 196 -10.68 -2.22 -4.04
CA PHE A 196 -9.28 -1.89 -4.19
C PHE A 196 -8.65 -1.35 -2.90
N PHE A 197 -9.28 -0.40 -2.20
CA PHE A 197 -8.66 0.24 -1.04
C PHE A 197 -8.66 -0.67 0.17
N HIS A 198 -9.74 -1.40 0.40
CA HIS A 198 -9.82 -2.40 1.46
C HIS A 198 -8.73 -3.47 1.27
N ALA A 199 -8.62 -4.05 0.06
CA ALA A 199 -7.57 -5.02 -0.26
C ALA A 199 -6.17 -4.44 -0.07
N ARG A 200 -5.94 -3.23 -0.59
CA ARG A 200 -4.63 -2.58 -0.54
C ARG A 200 -4.22 -2.28 0.88
N ILE A 201 -5.10 -1.71 1.71
CA ILE A 201 -4.77 -1.31 3.09
C ILE A 201 -4.56 -2.53 3.98
N ILE A 202 -5.40 -3.56 3.87
CA ILE A 202 -5.23 -4.81 4.63
C ILE A 202 -3.91 -5.49 4.31
N THR A 203 -3.59 -5.66 3.03
CA THR A 203 -2.35 -6.33 2.63
C THR A 203 -1.11 -5.45 2.87
N ALA A 204 -1.22 -4.11 2.71
CA ALA A 204 -0.14 -3.17 3.02
C ALA A 204 0.23 -3.18 4.51
N SER A 205 -0.76 -2.98 5.38
CA SER A 205 -0.59 -2.91 6.83
C SER A 205 0.08 -4.16 7.37
N HIS A 206 -0.37 -5.32 6.87
CA HIS A 206 0.23 -6.59 7.23
C HIS A 206 1.70 -6.70 6.80
N PHE A 207 2.03 -6.32 5.56
CA PHE A 207 3.43 -6.30 5.12
C PHE A 207 4.28 -5.26 5.86
N LEU A 208 3.73 -4.10 6.23
CA LEU A 208 4.42 -3.11 7.06
C LEU A 208 4.72 -3.69 8.45
N PHE A 209 3.76 -4.39 9.05
CA PHE A 209 3.96 -5.08 10.31
C PHE A 209 5.04 -6.17 10.22
N LEU A 210 5.00 -7.01 9.19
CA LEU A 210 6.05 -8.01 8.94
C LEU A 210 7.42 -7.34 8.70
N SER A 211 7.45 -6.18 8.04
CA SER A 211 8.68 -5.41 7.85
C SER A 211 9.28 -4.93 9.18
N LEU A 212 8.45 -4.53 10.14
CA LEU A 212 8.88 -4.17 11.50
C LEU A 212 9.40 -5.38 12.28
N CYS A 213 8.78 -6.56 12.14
CA CYS A 213 9.16 -7.76 12.88
C CYS A 213 10.47 -8.38 12.36
N PHE A 214 10.64 -8.39 11.04
CA PHE A 214 11.72 -9.13 10.39
C PHE A 214 12.82 -8.26 9.80
N ASP A 215 12.65 -6.94 9.77
CA ASP A 215 13.56 -5.99 9.11
C ASP A 215 13.89 -6.40 7.66
N ILE A 216 12.83 -6.67 6.88
CA ILE A 216 12.96 -7.26 5.54
C ILE A 216 13.71 -6.36 4.55
N LYS A 217 13.85 -5.07 4.88
CA LYS A 217 14.60 -4.10 4.08
C LYS A 217 16.09 -4.08 4.38
N ALA A 218 16.53 -4.73 5.45
CA ALA A 218 17.94 -4.79 5.79
C ALA A 218 18.74 -5.43 4.63
N PRO A 219 19.93 -4.88 4.28
CA PRO A 219 20.73 -5.40 3.17
C PRO A 219 21.03 -6.90 3.28
N ASN A 220 21.23 -7.39 4.51
CA ASN A 220 21.57 -8.77 4.83
C ASN A 220 20.36 -9.70 5.05
N TRP A 221 19.13 -9.19 5.06
CA TRP A 221 17.94 -10.01 5.28
C TRP A 221 17.74 -11.03 4.15
N GLY A 222 17.60 -12.31 4.48
CA GLY A 222 17.54 -13.40 3.50
C GLY A 222 18.87 -13.70 2.80
N GLY A 223 19.97 -13.06 3.21
CA GLY A 223 21.29 -13.13 2.59
C GLY A 223 21.62 -11.91 1.73
N GLU A 224 22.91 -11.63 1.58
CA GLU A 224 23.45 -10.40 0.94
C GLU A 224 23.00 -10.21 -0.52
N HIS A 225 22.74 -11.30 -1.24
CA HIS A 225 22.33 -11.29 -2.65
C HIS A 225 20.83 -11.53 -2.86
N PHE A 226 20.08 -11.77 -1.79
CA PHE A 226 18.65 -12.09 -1.88
C PHE A 226 17.84 -10.86 -2.26
N ALA A 227 16.96 -11.02 -3.25
CA ALA A 227 16.05 -9.98 -3.75
C ALA A 227 16.76 -8.64 -3.99
N ARG A 228 17.90 -8.69 -4.68
CA ARG A 228 18.77 -7.53 -4.95
C ARG A 228 18.94 -7.35 -6.44
N ILE A 229 18.77 -6.15 -6.99
CA ILE A 229 18.99 -5.91 -8.42
C ILE A 229 19.88 -4.68 -8.61
N GLU A 230 21.19 -4.93 -8.73
CA GLU A 230 22.20 -3.87 -8.88
C GLU A 230 21.95 -2.97 -10.08
N LYS A 231 21.62 -3.56 -11.23
CA LYS A 231 21.35 -2.80 -12.46
C LYS A 231 20.22 -1.78 -12.27
N ILE A 232 19.17 -2.14 -11.51
CA ILE A 232 18.06 -1.23 -11.22
C ILE A 232 18.54 -0.08 -10.35
N ALA A 233 19.35 -0.33 -9.32
CA ALA A 233 19.92 0.73 -8.51
C ALA A 233 20.79 1.68 -9.34
N THR A 234 21.69 1.16 -10.18
CA THR A 234 22.55 1.98 -11.05
C THR A 234 21.72 2.87 -11.97
N VAL A 235 20.70 2.31 -12.62
CA VAL A 235 19.79 3.04 -13.51
C VAL A 235 18.99 4.09 -12.74
N LEU A 236 18.42 3.74 -11.60
CA LEU A 236 17.58 4.65 -10.82
C LEU A 236 18.39 5.71 -10.07
N HIS A 237 19.70 5.56 -9.88
CA HIS A 237 20.54 6.62 -9.34
C HIS A 237 20.88 7.71 -10.37
N ASP A 238 20.63 7.50 -11.66
CA ASP A 238 20.79 8.53 -12.68
C ASP A 238 19.67 9.58 -12.58
N ASN A 239 20.06 10.83 -12.30
CA ASN A 239 19.14 11.96 -12.16
C ASN A 239 18.26 12.21 -13.40
N ARG A 240 18.75 11.93 -14.62
CA ARG A 240 17.95 12.07 -15.84
C ARG A 240 16.82 11.04 -15.84
N ILE A 241 17.13 9.80 -15.51
CA ILE A 241 16.18 8.70 -15.45
C ILE A 241 15.14 8.96 -14.34
N GLN A 242 15.57 9.46 -13.17
CA GLN A 242 14.64 9.84 -12.10
C GLN A 242 13.65 10.93 -12.51
N ARG A 243 14.13 11.96 -13.22
CA ARG A 243 13.27 13.04 -13.75
C ARG A 243 12.31 12.50 -14.80
N SER A 244 12.77 11.61 -15.68
CA SER A 244 11.92 10.95 -16.67
C SER A 244 10.82 10.11 -16.01
N ILE A 245 11.17 9.28 -15.03
CA ILE A 245 10.17 8.49 -14.27
C ILE A 245 9.17 9.42 -13.59
N SER A 246 9.65 10.42 -12.86
CA SER A 246 8.77 11.36 -12.13
C SER A 246 7.85 12.12 -13.09
N GLY A 247 8.36 12.54 -14.25
CA GLY A 247 7.59 13.20 -15.30
C GLY A 247 6.53 12.29 -15.91
N LEU A 248 6.87 11.02 -16.20
CA LEU A 248 5.92 10.03 -16.72
C LEU A 248 4.83 9.70 -15.68
N MET A 249 5.19 9.51 -14.41
CA MET A 249 4.22 9.25 -13.34
C MET A 249 3.30 10.44 -13.11
N LEU A 250 3.82 11.66 -13.15
CA LEU A 250 3.03 12.87 -13.07
C LEU A 250 2.08 13.00 -14.28
N LEU A 251 2.57 12.77 -15.50
CA LEU A 251 1.74 12.82 -16.70
C LEU A 251 0.60 11.82 -16.62
N ALA A 252 0.89 10.58 -16.22
CA ALA A 252 -0.14 9.55 -16.00
C ALA A 252 -1.17 9.99 -14.96
N ALA A 253 -0.71 10.52 -13.82
CA ALA A 253 -1.60 11.00 -12.76
C ALA A 253 -2.51 12.16 -13.23
N VAL A 254 -1.96 13.15 -13.92
CA VAL A 254 -2.70 14.31 -14.41
C VAL A 254 -3.71 13.91 -15.49
N LEU A 255 -3.30 13.11 -16.47
CA LEU A 255 -4.20 12.66 -17.54
C LEU A 255 -5.34 11.79 -16.99
N SER A 256 -5.04 10.88 -16.07
CA SER A 256 -6.06 10.05 -15.42
C SER A 256 -6.98 10.87 -14.50
N THR A 257 -6.47 11.91 -13.84
CA THR A 257 -7.32 12.81 -13.05
C THR A 257 -8.25 13.61 -13.95
N GLY A 258 -7.72 14.15 -15.06
CA GLY A 258 -8.52 14.88 -16.05
C GLY A 258 -9.63 14.01 -16.64
N SER A 259 -9.34 12.76 -17.00
CA SER A 259 -10.35 11.84 -17.53
C SER A 259 -11.35 11.30 -16.51
N LEU A 260 -11.10 11.49 -15.21
CA LEU A 260 -12.05 11.15 -14.14
C LEU A 260 -13.02 12.30 -13.84
N LEU A 261 -12.61 13.54 -14.10
CA LEU A 261 -13.38 14.76 -13.81
C LEU A 261 -14.28 15.20 -14.97
N ILE A 262 -14.12 14.60 -16.15
CA ILE A 262 -14.96 14.81 -17.35
C ILE A 262 -16.05 13.74 -17.37
#